data_AF-A0A9E3ACR7-F1
#
_entry.id   AF-A0A9E3ACR7-F1
#
_cell.length_a   1.000
_cell.length_b   1.000
_cell.length_c   1.000
_cell.angle_alpha   90.00
_cell.angle_beta   90.00
_cell.angle_gamma   90.00
#
_symmetry.space_group_name_H-M   'P 1'
#
loop_
_entity.id
_entity.type
_entity.pdbx_description
1 polymer ?
#
loop_
_entity_poly.entity_id
_entity_poly.type
_entity_poly.pdbx_seq_one_letter_code
_entity_poly.pdbx_strand_id
1 'polypeptide(L)'
;MSEQGGVYATVFLEAVQHQASAANIPWTVLLAYAAAHEIGHLLLGASAHTPRGVMKGNWDAQDMQAMFQNSFPFSREQQRKIAECCGRGPDQAFKAPGSAKGRPGGAAN
;
A
#
# COMPACT_ATOMS: atom_id res chain seq x y z
N MET A 1 23.35 -13.76 10.38
CA MET A 1 22.11 -14.09 9.66
C MET A 1 21.30 -12.82 9.63
N SER A 2 21.11 -12.21 8.47
CA SER A 2 20.33 -10.98 8.34
C SER A 2 18.88 -11.41 8.13
N GLU A 3 18.03 -11.22 9.14
CA GLU A 3 16.58 -11.36 9.01
C GLU A 3 16.10 -10.36 7.96
N GLN A 4 15.82 -10.82 6.75
CA GLN A 4 15.11 -10.03 5.75
C GLN A 4 13.66 -9.94 6.19
N GLY A 5 13.33 -8.87 6.92
CA GLY A 5 11.97 -8.64 7.42
C GLY A 5 10.97 -8.52 6.28
N GLY A 6 9.81 -9.18 6.43
CA GLY A 6 8.65 -8.97 5.56
C GLY A 6 7.93 -7.66 5.89
N VAL A 7 7.26 -7.07 4.90
CA VAL A 7 6.35 -5.93 5.12
C VAL A 7 4.94 -6.49 5.28
N TYR A 8 4.24 -6.08 6.33
CA TYR A 8 2.84 -6.43 6.57
C TYR A 8 2.00 -5.16 6.68
N ALA A 9 0.70 -5.32 6.47
CA ALA A 9 -0.29 -4.27 6.61
C ALA A 9 -1.47 -4.79 7.44
N THR A 10 -2.19 -3.91 8.13
CA THR A 10 -3.16 -4.29 9.16
C THR A 10 -4.44 -3.50 9.03
N VAL A 11 -5.58 -4.17 9.23
CA VAL A 11 -6.90 -3.54 9.26
C VAL A 11 -7.58 -3.84 10.60
N PHE A 12 -8.06 -2.81 11.29
CA PHE A 12 -8.75 -2.94 12.56
C PHE A 12 -10.26 -3.09 12.35
N LEU A 13 -10.78 -4.30 12.54
CA LEU A 13 -12.18 -4.63 12.24
C LEU A 13 -13.18 -3.79 13.05
N GLU A 14 -12.93 -3.58 14.34
CA GLU A 14 -13.82 -2.80 15.21
C GLU A 14 -13.95 -1.34 14.74
N ALA A 15 -12.84 -0.72 14.34
CA ALA A 15 -12.84 0.63 13.79
C ALA A 15 -13.63 0.69 12.46
N VAL A 16 -13.47 -0.31 11.59
CA VAL A 16 -14.24 -0.44 10.35
C VAL A 16 -15.73 -0.55 10.64
N GLN A 17 -16.14 -1.40 11.58
CA GLN A 17 -17.56 -1.56 11.94
C GLN A 17 -18.16 -0.27 12.49
N HIS A 18 -17.43 0.42 13.38
CA HIS A 18 -17.87 1.69 13.95
C HIS A 18 -18.03 2.79 12.87
N GLN A 19 -17.04 2.94 11.98
CA GLN A 19 -17.09 3.93 10.90
C GLN A 19 -18.18 3.61 9.87
N ALA A 20 -18.34 2.33 9.49
CA ALA A 20 -19.38 1.91 8.56
C ALA A 20 -20.79 2.15 9.12
N SER A 21 -20.98 1.92 10.42
CA SER A 21 -22.24 2.24 11.10
C SER A 21 -22.53 3.74 11.08
N ALA A 22 -21.53 4.58 11.34
CA ALA A 22 -21.69 6.05 11.31
C ALA A 22 -22.03 6.58 9.91
N ALA A 23 -21.50 5.95 8.86
CA ALA A 23 -21.79 6.29 7.47
C ALA A 23 -23.01 5.58 6.87
N ASN A 24 -23.68 4.70 7.63
CA ASN A 24 -24.82 3.88 7.21
C ASN A 24 -24.53 3.05 5.93
N ILE A 25 -23.38 2.37 5.91
CA ILE A 25 -23.00 1.43 4.84
C ILE A 25 -22.68 0.03 5.42
N PRO A 26 -22.76 -1.05 4.63
CA PRO A 26 -22.32 -2.37 5.09
C PRO A 26 -20.83 -2.35 5.47
N TRP A 27 -20.49 -2.81 6.67
CA TRP A 27 -19.10 -2.85 7.15
C TRP A 27 -18.18 -3.71 6.28
N THR A 28 -18.73 -4.70 5.58
CA THR A 28 -17.98 -5.54 4.63
C THR A 28 -17.48 -4.74 3.43
N VAL A 29 -18.23 -3.73 2.98
CA VAL A 29 -17.80 -2.83 1.91
C VAL A 29 -16.62 -2.00 2.38
N LEU A 30 -16.74 -1.37 3.55
CA LEU A 30 -15.65 -0.56 4.10
C LEU A 30 -14.40 -1.42 4.39
N LEU A 31 -14.58 -2.66 4.87
CA LEU A 31 -13.49 -3.62 5.05
C LEU A 31 -12.79 -3.94 3.73
N ALA A 32 -13.53 -4.18 2.65
CA ALA A 32 -12.95 -4.47 1.34
C ALA A 32 -12.09 -3.30 0.83
N TYR A 33 -12.56 -2.06 1.02
CA TYR A 33 -11.79 -0.87 0.66
C TYR A 33 -10.58 -0.65 1.57
N ALA A 34 -10.70 -0.88 2.88
CA ALA A 34 -9.58 -0.83 3.81
C ALA A 34 -8.51 -1.86 3.45
N ALA A 35 -8.90 -3.10 3.16
CA ALA A 35 -7.97 -4.12 2.67
C ALA A 35 -7.31 -3.71 1.35
N ALA A 36 -8.06 -3.12 0.42
CA ALA A 36 -7.49 -2.60 -0.82
C ALA A 36 -6.49 -1.45 -0.56
N HIS A 37 -6.77 -0.56 0.39
CA HIS A 37 -5.85 0.51 0.80
C HIS A 37 -4.52 -0.04 1.33
N GLU A 38 -4.59 -1.01 2.23
CA GLU A 38 -3.41 -1.68 2.81
C GLU A 38 -2.60 -2.44 1.76
N ILE A 39 -3.26 -3.17 0.86
CA ILE A 39 -2.60 -3.80 -0.29
C ILE A 39 -1.96 -2.73 -1.19
N GLY A 40 -2.63 -1.60 -1.37
CA GLY A 40 -2.10 -0.44 -2.07
C GLY A 40 -0.78 0.05 -1.45
N HIS A 41 -0.69 0.14 -0.12
CA HIS A 41 0.56 0.47 0.57
C HIS A 41 1.66 -0.55 0.32
N LEU A 42 1.35 -1.85 0.32
CA LEU A 42 2.33 -2.91 0.03
C LEU A 42 2.88 -2.82 -1.40
N LEU A 43 2.05 -2.42 -2.38
CA LEU A 43 2.43 -2.37 -3.80
C LEU A 43 3.03 -1.02 -4.23
N LEU A 44 2.57 0.08 -3.64
CA LEU A 44 2.90 1.46 -4.06
C LEU A 44 3.85 2.17 -3.09
N GLY A 45 4.02 1.63 -1.88
CA GLY A 45 4.82 2.21 -0.80
C GLY A 45 4.03 3.00 0.25
N ALA A 46 4.67 3.27 1.38
CA ALA A 46 4.03 3.93 2.53
C ALA A 46 3.56 5.37 2.25
N SER A 47 4.19 6.09 1.31
CA SER A 47 3.84 7.47 0.94
C SER A 47 2.93 7.57 -0.29
N ALA A 48 2.19 6.51 -0.62
CA ALA A 48 1.37 6.42 -1.82
C ALA A 48 -0.03 7.08 -1.71
N HIS A 49 -0.26 7.86 -0.66
CA HIS A 49 -1.54 8.55 -0.46
C HIS A 49 -1.84 9.55 -1.58
N THR A 50 -3.13 9.72 -1.86
CA THR A 50 -3.66 10.65 -2.86
C THR A 50 -4.78 11.51 -2.28
N PRO A 51 -5.13 12.66 -2.88
CA PRO A 51 -6.26 13.46 -2.41
C PRO A 51 -7.63 12.77 -2.60
N ARG A 52 -7.72 11.75 -3.46
CA ARG A 52 -8.96 11.05 -3.85
C ARG A 52 -8.70 9.57 -4.14
N GLY A 53 -9.77 8.77 -4.18
CA GLY A 53 -9.73 7.35 -4.49
C GLY A 53 -9.27 6.50 -3.32
N VAL A 54 -9.07 5.19 -3.55
CA VAL A 54 -8.76 4.22 -2.48
C VAL A 54 -7.62 4.68 -1.57
N MET A 55 -6.54 5.26 -2.11
CA MET A 55 -5.40 5.72 -1.30
C MET A 55 -5.60 7.12 -0.66
N LYS A 56 -6.83 7.64 -0.57
CA LYS A 56 -7.09 8.85 0.22
C LYS A 56 -6.84 8.55 1.69
N GLY A 57 -5.96 9.33 2.34
CA GLY A 57 -5.53 9.06 3.72
C GLY A 57 -6.64 9.23 4.75
N ASN A 58 -7.58 10.15 4.51
CA ASN A 58 -8.73 10.38 5.37
C ASN A 58 -10.01 10.28 4.54
N TRP A 59 -10.80 9.23 4.76
CA TRP A 59 -12.12 9.08 4.14
C TRP A 59 -13.19 9.80 4.95
N ASP A 60 -14.08 10.50 4.25
CA ASP A 60 -15.27 11.12 4.81
C ASP A 60 -16.54 10.33 4.43
N ALA A 61 -17.70 10.79 4.93
CA ALA A 61 -18.97 10.13 4.67
C ALA A 61 -19.33 10.09 3.17
N GLN A 62 -18.91 11.09 2.38
CA GLN A 62 -19.18 11.11 0.94
C GLN A 62 -18.33 10.07 0.21
N ASP A 63 -17.07 9.90 0.61
CA ASP A 63 -16.21 8.83 0.11
C ASP A 63 -16.80 7.44 0.42
N MET A 64 -17.28 7.24 1.65
CA MET A 64 -17.90 5.96 2.06
C MET A 64 -19.17 5.66 1.28
N GLN A 65 -19.97 6.68 0.95
CA GLN A 65 -21.12 6.50 0.04
C GLN A 65 -20.69 6.17 -1.39
N ALA A 66 -19.62 6.79 -1.89
CA ALA A 66 -19.05 6.42 -3.19
C ALA A 66 -18.52 4.98 -3.21
N MET A 67 -17.91 4.51 -2.11
CA MET A 67 -17.50 3.11 -1.94
C MET A 67 -18.70 2.16 -2.00
N PHE A 68 -19.80 2.49 -1.32
CA PHE A 68 -21.02 1.69 -1.39
C PHE A 68 -21.60 1.62 -2.80
N GLN A 69 -21.44 2.68 -3.59
CA GLN A 69 -21.80 2.72 -5.01
C GLN A 69 -20.73 2.12 -5.94
N ASN A 70 -19.66 1.55 -5.40
CA ASN A 70 -18.53 0.99 -6.13
C ASN A 70 -17.85 2.00 -7.09
N SER A 71 -17.87 3.29 -6.75
CA SER A 71 -17.37 4.40 -7.58
C SER A 71 -16.10 5.06 -7.03
N PHE A 72 -15.35 4.34 -6.18
CA PHE A 72 -14.17 4.85 -5.47
C PHE A 72 -12.87 4.12 -5.85
N PRO A 73 -12.40 4.17 -7.12
CA PRO A 73 -11.25 3.37 -7.58
C PRO A 73 -9.90 3.96 -7.16
N PHE A 74 -8.82 3.18 -7.36
CA PHE A 74 -7.46 3.72 -7.42
C PHE A 74 -7.34 4.75 -8.54
N SER A 75 -6.44 5.73 -8.41
CA SER A 75 -6.17 6.69 -9.48
C SER A 75 -5.60 5.98 -10.73
N ARG A 76 -5.75 6.58 -11.91
CA ARG A 76 -5.17 6.01 -13.16
C ARG A 76 -3.66 5.78 -13.05
N GLU A 77 -2.96 6.67 -12.38
CA GLU A 77 -1.51 6.53 -12.14
C GLU A 77 -1.20 5.34 -11.23
N GLN A 78 -1.99 5.17 -10.15
CA GLN A 78 -1.84 4.03 -9.24
C GLN A 78 -2.17 2.71 -9.93
N GLN A 79 -3.23 2.67 -10.75
CA GLN A 79 -3.57 1.48 -11.55
C GLN A 79 -2.42 1.09 -12.48
N ARG A 80 -1.79 2.06 -13.15
CA ARG A 80 -0.59 1.83 -13.98
C ARG A 80 0.56 1.26 -13.14
N LYS A 81 0.88 1.88 -11.99
CA LYS A 81 1.96 1.43 -11.10
C LYS A 81 1.72 0.03 -10.54
N ILE A 82 0.47 -0.28 -10.13
CA ILE A 82 0.06 -1.61 -9.66
C ILE A 82 0.24 -2.63 -10.79
N ALA A 83 -0.24 -2.34 -12.00
CA ALA A 83 -0.07 -3.22 -13.15
C ALA A 83 1.40 -3.45 -13.51
N GLU A 84 2.24 -2.42 -13.40
CA GLU A 84 3.70 -2.51 -13.61
C GLU A 84 4.45 -3.26 -12.50
N CYS A 85 3.93 -3.24 -11.27
CA CYS A 85 4.45 -4.02 -10.16
C CYS A 85 4.09 -5.49 -10.34
N CYS A 86 2.83 -5.80 -10.62
CA CYS A 86 2.33 -7.17 -10.79
C CYS A 86 2.73 -7.80 -12.14
N GLY A 87 3.01 -7.00 -13.16
CA GLY A 87 3.55 -7.46 -14.44
C GLY A 87 5.06 -7.75 -14.39
N ARG A 88 5.76 -7.31 -13.34
CA ARG A 88 7.11 -7.77 -13.01
C ARG A 88 6.98 -9.00 -12.14
N GLY A 89 7.38 -10.16 -12.66
CA GLY A 89 7.56 -11.36 -11.84
C GLY A 89 8.54 -11.11 -10.67
N PRO A 90 8.61 -12.02 -9.69
CA PRO A 90 9.38 -11.88 -8.45
C PRO A 90 10.92 -11.67 -8.62
N ASP A 91 11.43 -11.63 -9.85
CA ASP A 91 12.86 -11.54 -10.17
C ASP A 91 13.47 -10.12 -10.08
N GLN A 92 12.69 -9.09 -9.76
CA GLN A 92 13.21 -7.72 -9.60
C GLN A 92 13.01 -7.16 -8.19
N ALA A 93 13.16 -8.02 -7.18
CA ALA A 93 13.36 -7.57 -5.81
C ALA A 93 14.58 -6.63 -5.74
N PHE A 94 14.29 -5.33 -5.64
CA PHE A 94 15.10 -4.29 -5.01
C PHE A 94 16.61 -4.33 -5.32
N LYS A 95 17.04 -3.63 -6.39
CA LYS A 95 18.46 -3.29 -6.57
C LYS A 95 18.80 -2.09 -5.67
N ALA A 96 19.40 -2.37 -4.51
CA ALA A 96 19.97 -1.35 -3.65
C ALA A 96 21.05 -0.53 -4.40
N PRO A 97 21.15 0.79 -4.20
CA PRO A 97 22.21 1.60 -4.80
C PRO A 97 23.58 1.18 -4.23
N GLY A 98 24.55 1.08 -5.15
CA GLY A 98 25.79 0.33 -4.95
C GLY A 98 26.76 0.89 -3.93
N SER A 99 27.46 -0.04 -3.26
CA SER A 99 28.66 0.25 -2.49
C SER A 99 29.82 0.60 -3.44
N ALA A 100 30.35 1.81 -3.31
CA ALA A 100 31.63 2.16 -3.90
C ALA A 100 32.76 1.36 -3.22
N LYS A 101 33.43 0.52 -4.03
CA LYS A 101 34.88 0.19 -4.07
C LYS A 101 35.68 0.76 -2.88
N GLY A 102 36.24 -0.04 -1.98
CA GLY A 102 37.31 -1.01 -2.23
C GLY A 102 38.61 -0.48 -1.62
N ARG A 103 38.98 -0.99 -0.44
CA ARG A 103 40.22 -0.68 0.29
C ARG A 103 41.24 -1.79 -0.01
N PRO A 104 42.48 -1.50 -0.43
CA PRO A 104 43.58 -2.43 -0.23
C PRO A 104 44.37 -2.02 1.01
N GLY A 105 44.47 -2.94 1.96
CA GLY A 105 45.39 -2.85 3.08
C GLY A 105 46.52 -3.86 2.92
N GLY A 106 47.72 -3.46 3.35
CA GLY A 106 48.72 -4.35 3.96
C GLY A 106 49.75 -4.96 3.02
N ALA A 107 50.95 -4.37 3.01
CA ALA A 107 52.20 -5.13 2.85
C ALA A 107 52.75 -5.42 4.24
N ALA A 108 53.12 -6.67 4.49
CA ALA A 108 53.81 -7.12 5.69
C ALA A 108 55.28 -7.37 5.38
N ASN A 109 56.13 -7.04 6.37
CA ASN A 109 57.57 -7.30 6.51
C ASN A 109 58.55 -6.56 5.58
#